data_AF-A0A446AWG2-F1
#
_entry.id   AF-A0A446AWG2-F1
#
_cell.length_a   1.000
_cell.length_b   1.000
_cell.length_c   1.000
_cell.angle_alpha   90.00
_cell.angle_beta   90.00
_cell.angle_gamma   90.00
#
_symmetry.space_group_name_H-M   'P 1'
#
loop_
_entity.id
_entity.type
_entity.pdbx_description
1 polymer ?
#
loop_
_entity_poly.entity_id
_entity_poly.type
_entity_poly.pdbx_seq_one_letter_code
_entity_poly.pdbx_strand_id
1 'polypeptide(L)'
;MNHQEQINACLRRNFPLLTLSWLLSVASLMSLMLVINGTHSPSAMSSSDILRNVKNGVVIPTMLHLLLVWGSTRLIWWLAALLVCCLLVTLGLYTQRPPGLIYYLALFCPLAGLLVLNSQGYRRIYARLVEISKAPRAKRLPGEPVDVLRYPGMAAFLRRYMGRSFAAFFLTMASIALATVQVEYAYFAQHLENMGYVVIVILVGAAVCGVGAGLIANGFAWGVWCLVAVAVTSLLMAIASVAAGIHPFFTATSIALPLVALVLMNSHHHRQFCKRFAVVRRLRLRKAGR
;
A
#
# COMPACT_ATOMS: atom_id res chain seq x y z
N MET A 1 9.88 30.28 0.17
CA MET A 1 9.95 28.81 0.38
C MET A 1 10.37 28.17 -0.93
N ASN A 2 11.46 27.39 -0.95
CA ASN A 2 11.99 26.83 -2.21
C ASN A 2 11.01 25.76 -2.76
N HIS A 3 10.87 25.62 -4.09
CA HIS A 3 9.97 24.63 -4.75
C HIS A 3 10.14 23.21 -4.18
N GLN A 4 11.36 22.89 -3.78
CA GLN A 4 11.73 21.64 -3.10
C GLN A 4 11.06 21.44 -1.73
N GLU A 5 10.99 22.49 -0.90
CA GLU A 5 10.34 22.44 0.41
C GLU A 5 8.82 22.26 0.26
N GLN A 6 8.23 22.82 -0.80
CA GLN A 6 6.81 22.66 -1.13
C GLN A 6 6.46 21.21 -1.49
N ILE A 7 7.25 20.56 -2.36
CA ILE A 7 7.01 19.16 -2.77
C ILE A 7 7.10 18.23 -1.55
N ASN A 8 8.15 18.37 -0.74
CA ASN A 8 8.36 17.52 0.43
C ASN A 8 7.29 17.75 1.51
N ALA A 9 6.92 19.01 1.77
CA ALA A 9 5.86 19.33 2.72
C ALA A 9 4.50 18.77 2.28
N CYS A 10 4.19 18.85 0.98
CA CYS A 10 2.99 18.28 0.40
C CYS A 10 2.94 16.76 0.55
N LEU A 11 4.00 16.05 0.15
CA LEU A 11 4.08 14.60 0.26
C LEU A 11 3.92 14.15 1.72
N ARG A 12 4.63 14.80 2.64
CA ARG A 12 4.61 14.47 4.06
C ARG A 12 3.26 14.68 4.74
N ARG A 13 2.60 15.82 4.46
CA ARG A 13 1.32 16.17 5.09
C ARG A 13 0.20 15.25 4.62
N ASN A 14 0.25 14.84 3.36
CA ASN A 14 -0.85 14.12 2.73
C ASN A 14 -0.56 12.61 2.60
N PHE A 15 0.65 12.13 2.94
CA PHE A 15 1.02 10.70 2.87
C PHE A 15 -0.02 9.75 3.51
N PRO A 16 -0.62 10.06 4.67
CA PRO A 16 -1.65 9.20 5.26
C PRO A 16 -2.84 8.96 4.33
N LEU A 17 -3.18 9.91 3.45
CA LEU A 17 -4.25 9.74 2.47
C LEU A 17 -3.95 8.64 1.45
N LEU A 18 -2.68 8.41 1.11
CA LEU A 18 -2.29 7.32 0.22
C LEU A 18 -2.37 5.95 0.92
N THR A 19 -2.07 5.91 2.22
CA THR A 19 -2.25 4.69 3.02
C THR A 19 -3.74 4.38 3.15
N LEU A 20 -4.55 5.41 3.44
CA LEU A 20 -5.99 5.31 3.56
C LEU A 20 -6.66 4.91 2.23
N SER A 21 -6.23 5.46 1.09
CA SER A 21 -6.77 5.08 -0.21
C SER A 21 -6.53 3.60 -0.52
N TRP A 22 -5.34 3.08 -0.18
CA TRP A 22 -5.02 1.66 -0.34
C TRP A 22 -5.89 0.79 0.54
N LEU A 23 -6.01 1.12 1.83
CA LEU A 23 -6.87 0.41 2.78
C LEU A 23 -8.32 0.35 2.30
N LEU A 24 -8.88 1.48 1.89
CA LEU A 24 -10.25 1.56 1.42
C LEU A 24 -10.45 0.75 0.13
N SER A 25 -9.47 0.75 -0.77
CA SER A 25 -9.56 -0.03 -2.02
C SER A 25 -9.50 -1.54 -1.79
N VAL A 26 -8.62 -1.99 -0.88
CA VAL A 26 -8.55 -3.40 -0.47
C VAL A 26 -9.85 -3.81 0.23
N ALA A 27 -10.30 -3.01 1.21
CA ALA A 27 -11.53 -3.29 1.94
C ALA A 27 -12.75 -3.37 1.00
N SER A 28 -12.86 -2.44 0.04
CA SER A 28 -13.96 -2.40 -0.94
C SER A 28 -14.04 -3.67 -1.79
N LEU A 29 -12.89 -4.09 -2.33
CA LEU A 29 -12.84 -5.24 -3.22
C LEU A 29 -12.99 -6.56 -2.43
N MET A 30 -12.45 -6.63 -1.21
CA MET A 30 -12.69 -7.75 -0.28
C MET A 30 -14.17 -7.91 0.03
N SER A 31 -14.81 -6.84 0.51
CA SER A 31 -16.21 -6.89 0.91
C SER A 31 -17.12 -7.20 -0.28
N LEU A 32 -16.84 -6.65 -1.46
CA LEU A 32 -17.59 -6.99 -2.68
C LEU A 32 -17.53 -8.48 -2.99
N MET A 33 -16.32 -9.07 -2.99
CA MET A 33 -16.16 -10.49 -3.31
C MET A 33 -16.86 -11.36 -2.26
N LEU A 34 -16.78 -10.98 -0.98
CA LEU A 34 -17.51 -11.68 0.09
C LEU A 34 -19.04 -11.59 -0.09
N VAL A 35 -19.58 -10.43 -0.48
CA VAL A 35 -21.01 -10.27 -0.78
C VAL A 35 -21.41 -11.14 -1.96
N ILE A 36 -20.67 -11.12 -3.08
CA ILE A 36 -20.96 -11.93 -4.27
C ILE A 36 -21.03 -13.42 -3.92
N ASN A 37 -20.06 -13.94 -3.17
CA ASN A 37 -20.06 -15.35 -2.80
C ASN A 37 -21.18 -15.68 -1.81
N GLY A 38 -21.46 -14.77 -0.87
CA GLY A 38 -22.54 -14.92 0.09
C GLY A 38 -23.93 -14.94 -0.54
N THR A 39 -24.13 -14.23 -1.66
CA THR A 39 -25.43 -14.22 -2.37
C THR A 39 -25.58 -15.36 -3.37
N HIS A 40 -24.52 -15.74 -4.11
CA HIS A 40 -24.61 -16.74 -5.17
C HIS A 40 -24.38 -18.19 -4.72
N SER A 41 -23.66 -18.42 -3.62
CA SER A 41 -23.34 -19.79 -3.17
C SER A 41 -23.24 -19.90 -1.64
N PRO A 42 -24.35 -19.70 -0.91
CA PRO A 42 -24.36 -19.69 0.56
C PRO A 42 -23.95 -21.02 1.21
N SER A 43 -24.06 -22.16 0.51
CA SER A 43 -23.75 -23.51 1.02
C SER A 43 -22.47 -24.14 0.48
N ALA A 44 -21.73 -23.46 -0.41
CA ALA A 44 -20.60 -24.06 -1.13
C ALA A 44 -19.43 -23.11 -1.35
N MET A 45 -19.20 -22.14 -0.45
CA MET A 45 -17.99 -21.31 -0.56
C MET A 45 -16.77 -22.18 -0.26
N SER A 46 -16.16 -22.70 -1.33
CA SER A 46 -14.95 -23.49 -1.21
C SER A 46 -13.85 -22.63 -0.61
N SER A 47 -13.09 -23.23 0.31
CA SER A 47 -11.85 -22.72 0.85
C SER A 47 -10.90 -22.12 -0.20
N SER A 48 -10.86 -22.70 -1.40
CA SER A 48 -10.04 -22.20 -2.50
C SER A 48 -10.52 -20.85 -3.06
N ASP A 49 -11.83 -20.60 -3.02
CA ASP A 49 -12.45 -19.41 -3.57
C ASP A 49 -12.29 -18.22 -2.62
N ILE A 50 -12.42 -18.46 -1.31
CA ILE A 50 -12.09 -17.47 -0.28
C ILE A 50 -10.64 -17.00 -0.46
N LEU A 51 -9.71 -17.96 -0.56
CA LEU A 51 -8.29 -17.67 -0.70
C LEU A 51 -7.97 -16.91 -1.99
N ARG A 52 -8.62 -17.29 -3.10
CA ARG A 52 -8.48 -16.61 -4.41
C ARG A 52 -9.00 -15.17 -4.34
N ASN A 53 -10.16 -14.96 -3.72
CA ASN A 53 -10.78 -13.65 -3.59
C ASN A 53 -9.96 -12.72 -2.71
N VAL A 54 -9.46 -13.24 -1.58
CA VAL A 54 -8.53 -12.50 -0.70
C VAL A 54 -7.27 -12.09 -1.45
N LYS A 55 -6.64 -13.04 -2.15
CA LYS A 55 -5.45 -12.75 -2.95
C LYS A 55 -5.73 -11.63 -3.96
N ASN A 56 -6.80 -11.77 -4.72
CA ASN A 56 -7.11 -10.84 -5.81
C ASN A 56 -7.41 -9.44 -5.28
N GLY A 57 -8.21 -9.30 -4.22
CA GLY A 57 -8.53 -7.97 -3.73
C GLY A 57 -7.45 -7.31 -2.86
N VAL A 58 -6.37 -8.01 -2.49
CA VAL A 58 -5.14 -7.36 -2.00
C VAL A 58 -4.22 -7.00 -3.17
N VAL A 59 -4.00 -7.93 -4.11
CA VAL A 59 -3.03 -7.75 -5.20
C VAL A 59 -3.47 -6.68 -6.21
N ILE A 60 -4.74 -6.68 -6.64
CA ILE A 60 -5.24 -5.73 -7.65
C ILE A 60 -5.11 -4.28 -7.16
N PRO A 61 -5.61 -3.90 -5.96
CA PRO A 61 -5.45 -2.53 -5.46
C PRO A 61 -3.98 -2.17 -5.24
N THR A 62 -3.16 -3.10 -4.77
CA THR A 62 -1.71 -2.88 -4.60
C THR A 62 -1.05 -2.53 -5.93
N MET A 63 -1.32 -3.30 -6.99
CA MET A 63 -0.77 -3.01 -8.32
C MET A 63 -1.23 -1.66 -8.86
N LEU A 64 -2.51 -1.31 -8.70
CA LEU A 64 -3.02 0.00 -9.12
C LEU A 64 -2.32 1.15 -8.38
N HIS A 65 -2.08 1.01 -7.07
CA HIS A 65 -1.37 2.03 -6.29
C HIS A 65 0.12 2.13 -6.67
N LEU A 66 0.78 1.01 -6.99
CA LEU A 66 2.16 1.02 -7.49
C LEU A 66 2.26 1.76 -8.82
N LEU A 67 1.36 1.43 -9.75
CA LEU A 67 1.27 2.09 -11.04
C LEU A 67 0.97 3.59 -10.85
N LEU A 68 0.06 3.94 -9.92
CA LEU A 68 -0.29 5.33 -9.62
C LEU A 68 0.93 6.14 -9.15
N VAL A 69 1.77 5.57 -8.29
CA VAL A 69 3.01 6.22 -7.83
C VAL A 69 4.02 6.39 -8.97
N TRP A 70 3.98 5.54 -10.00
CA TRP A 70 4.80 5.73 -11.19
C TRP A 70 4.28 6.86 -12.11
N GLY A 71 3.14 7.46 -11.75
CA GLY A 71 2.72 8.78 -12.21
C GLY A 71 2.18 8.82 -13.63
N SER A 72 1.54 7.75 -14.10
CA SER A 72 0.74 7.82 -15.33
C SER A 72 -0.61 8.48 -15.06
N THR A 73 -0.96 9.43 -15.92
CA THR A 73 -2.15 10.30 -15.78
C THR A 73 -3.48 9.55 -15.89
N ARG A 74 -3.47 8.37 -16.51
CA ARG A 74 -4.67 7.55 -16.73
C ARG A 74 -4.99 6.63 -15.56
N LEU A 75 -4.05 6.41 -14.63
CA LEU A 75 -4.16 5.38 -13.62
C LEU A 75 -5.05 5.73 -12.43
N ILE A 76 -5.22 7.02 -12.15
CA ILE A 76 -6.19 7.45 -11.14
C ILE A 76 -7.61 7.05 -11.56
N TRP A 77 -7.91 7.07 -12.86
CA TRP A 77 -9.21 6.66 -13.40
C TRP A 77 -9.42 5.16 -13.30
N TRP A 78 -8.37 4.34 -13.42
CA TRP A 78 -8.48 2.89 -13.17
C TRP A 78 -8.80 2.59 -11.71
N LEU A 79 -8.19 3.32 -10.77
CA LEU A 79 -8.51 3.19 -9.35
C LEU A 79 -9.94 3.67 -9.04
N ALA A 80 -10.35 4.81 -9.61
CA ALA A 80 -11.71 5.32 -9.46
C ALA A 80 -12.73 4.36 -10.09
N ALA A 81 -12.46 3.84 -11.28
CA ALA A 81 -13.31 2.86 -11.97
C ALA A 81 -13.45 1.58 -11.15
N LEU A 82 -12.36 1.07 -10.54
CA LEU A 82 -12.44 -0.07 -9.63
C LEU A 82 -13.41 0.19 -8.47
N LEU A 83 -13.30 1.34 -7.80
CA LEU A 83 -14.17 1.70 -6.68
C LEU A 83 -15.64 1.89 -7.13
N VAL A 84 -15.87 2.53 -8.28
CA VAL A 84 -17.21 2.70 -8.86
C VAL A 84 -17.81 1.34 -9.23
N CYS A 85 -17.05 0.47 -9.88
CA CYS A 85 -17.49 -0.89 -10.19
C CYS A 85 -17.83 -1.66 -8.91
N CYS A 86 -17.02 -1.54 -7.85
CA CYS A 86 -17.34 -2.17 -6.57
C CYS A 86 -18.67 -1.66 -6.00
N LEU A 87 -18.90 -0.34 -6.06
CA LEU A 87 -20.15 0.27 -5.58
C LEU A 87 -21.36 -0.19 -6.42
N LEU A 88 -21.26 -0.13 -7.75
CA LEU A 88 -22.37 -0.48 -8.65
C LEU A 88 -22.76 -1.96 -8.56
N VAL A 89 -21.78 -2.85 -8.51
CA VAL A 89 -22.06 -4.30 -8.36
C VAL A 89 -22.68 -4.57 -6.99
N THR A 90 -22.16 -3.95 -5.92
CA THR A 90 -22.76 -4.07 -4.58
C THR A 90 -24.22 -3.60 -4.58
N LEU A 91 -24.51 -2.43 -5.16
CA LEU A 91 -25.88 -1.92 -5.29
C LEU A 91 -26.80 -2.87 -6.08
N GLY A 92 -26.29 -3.46 -7.16
CA GLY A 92 -27.04 -4.44 -7.96
C GLY A 92 -27.42 -5.70 -7.17
N LEU A 93 -26.64 -6.06 -6.15
CA LEU A 93 -26.91 -7.20 -5.27
C LEU A 93 -27.91 -6.89 -4.15
N TYR A 94 -28.42 -5.66 -4.04
CA TYR A 94 -29.39 -5.26 -3.01
C TYR A 94 -30.65 -6.14 -3.02
N THR A 95 -31.14 -6.50 -4.20
CA THR A 95 -32.36 -7.32 -4.37
C THR A 95 -32.18 -8.75 -3.87
N GLN A 96 -30.94 -9.22 -3.72
CA GLN A 96 -30.62 -10.59 -3.29
C GLN A 96 -30.52 -10.74 -1.76
N ARG A 97 -30.92 -9.71 -0.98
CA ARG A 97 -30.88 -9.70 0.50
C ARG A 97 -29.52 -10.13 1.09
N PRO A 98 -28.44 -9.39 0.79
CA PRO A 98 -27.10 -9.74 1.24
C PRO A 98 -26.93 -9.60 2.77
N PRO A 99 -25.92 -10.27 3.36
CA PRO A 99 -25.60 -10.14 4.79
C PRO A 99 -25.26 -8.69 5.16
N GLY A 100 -25.95 -8.15 6.18
CA GLY A 100 -26.04 -6.72 6.46
C GLY A 100 -24.69 -6.01 6.64
N LEU A 101 -23.86 -6.42 7.60
CA LEU A 101 -22.61 -5.71 7.92
C LEU A 101 -21.61 -5.68 6.75
N ILE A 102 -21.44 -6.81 6.05
CA ILE A 102 -20.53 -6.93 4.91
C ILE A 102 -21.03 -6.07 3.74
N TYR A 103 -22.36 -6.02 3.54
CA TYR A 103 -22.99 -5.17 2.54
C TYR A 103 -22.78 -3.67 2.83
N TYR A 104 -22.99 -3.22 4.07
CA TYR A 104 -22.73 -1.82 4.43
C TYR A 104 -21.26 -1.45 4.27
N LEU A 105 -20.33 -2.36 4.61
CA LEU A 105 -18.90 -2.14 4.40
C LEU A 105 -18.57 -2.06 2.89
N ALA A 106 -19.18 -2.92 2.07
CA ALA A 106 -19.05 -2.93 0.62
C ALA A 106 -19.60 -1.67 -0.07
N LEU A 107 -20.54 -0.95 0.57
CA LEU A 107 -20.98 0.37 0.10
C LEU A 107 -20.11 1.50 0.64
N PHE A 108 -19.80 1.46 1.94
CA PHE A 108 -19.08 2.53 2.63
C PHE A 108 -17.64 2.67 2.15
N CYS A 109 -16.90 1.56 2.06
CA CYS A 109 -15.49 1.57 1.68
C CYS A 109 -15.23 2.19 0.29
N PRO A 110 -15.97 1.84 -0.79
CA PRO A 110 -15.73 2.46 -2.08
C PRO A 110 -16.18 3.92 -2.12
N LEU A 111 -17.26 4.28 -1.42
CA LEU A 111 -17.71 5.67 -1.32
C LEU A 111 -16.67 6.54 -0.60
N ALA A 112 -16.17 6.09 0.56
CA ALA A 112 -15.10 6.74 1.29
C ALA A 112 -13.82 6.80 0.45
N GLY A 113 -13.50 5.73 -0.28
CA GLY A 113 -12.36 5.68 -1.21
C GLY A 113 -12.47 6.77 -2.29
N LEU A 114 -13.62 6.90 -2.93
CA LEU A 114 -13.90 7.94 -3.93
C LEU A 114 -13.82 9.35 -3.33
N LEU A 115 -14.31 9.54 -2.10
CA LEU A 115 -14.18 10.81 -1.38
C LEU A 115 -12.71 11.17 -1.10
N VAL A 116 -11.90 10.18 -0.68
CA VAL A 116 -10.45 10.35 -0.49
C VAL A 116 -9.78 10.72 -1.81
N LEU A 117 -10.09 10.04 -2.92
CA LEU A 117 -9.57 10.37 -4.24
C LEU A 117 -10.00 11.77 -4.71
N ASN A 118 -11.21 12.19 -4.34
CA ASN A 118 -11.76 13.50 -4.67
C ASN A 118 -11.17 14.64 -3.82
N SER A 119 -10.60 14.32 -2.65
CA SER A 119 -10.07 15.30 -1.71
C SER A 119 -8.95 16.15 -2.32
N GLN A 120 -8.89 17.43 -1.93
CA GLN A 120 -7.84 18.33 -2.38
C GLN A 120 -6.44 17.83 -2.01
N GLY A 121 -6.31 17.18 -0.84
CA GLY A 121 -5.04 16.61 -0.38
C GLY A 121 -4.52 15.52 -1.31
N TYR A 122 -5.39 14.60 -1.72
CA TYR A 122 -5.03 13.52 -2.63
C TYR A 122 -4.68 14.04 -4.03
N ARG A 123 -5.48 14.96 -4.57
CA ARG A 123 -5.20 15.62 -5.86
C ARG A 123 -3.84 16.33 -5.86
N ARG A 124 -3.46 16.98 -4.76
CA ARG A 124 -2.14 17.63 -4.61
C ARG A 124 -1.00 16.61 -4.59
N ILE A 125 -1.13 15.49 -3.89
CA ILE A 125 -0.11 14.41 -3.94
C ILE A 125 0.04 13.93 -5.39
N TYR A 126 -1.08 13.58 -6.01
CA TYR A 126 -1.10 13.02 -7.35
C TYR A 126 -0.48 13.97 -8.38
N ALA A 127 -0.83 15.26 -8.33
CA ALA A 127 -0.22 16.27 -9.21
C ALA A 127 1.31 16.29 -9.07
N ARG A 128 1.84 16.17 -7.84
CA ARG A 128 3.29 16.09 -7.62
C ARG A 128 3.90 14.77 -8.10
N LEU A 129 3.21 13.64 -7.92
CA LEU A 129 3.67 12.34 -8.45
C LEU A 129 3.78 12.36 -9.98
N VAL A 130 2.82 13.01 -10.67
CA VAL A 130 2.84 13.21 -12.12
C VAL A 130 3.94 14.19 -12.55
N GLU A 131 4.15 15.29 -11.81
CA GLU A 131 5.28 16.20 -12.05
C GLU A 131 6.62 15.46 -11.96
N ILE A 132 6.76 14.62 -10.92
CA ILE A 132 7.94 13.78 -10.71
C ILE A 132 8.10 12.74 -11.84
N SER A 133 7.02 12.10 -12.30
CA SER A 133 7.10 11.09 -13.37
C SER A 133 7.52 11.69 -14.72
N LYS A 134 7.15 12.94 -14.98
CA LYS A 134 7.52 13.68 -16.19
C LYS A 134 8.91 14.31 -16.12
N ALA A 135 9.43 14.60 -14.93
CA ALA A 135 10.76 15.21 -14.77
C ALA A 135 11.87 14.37 -15.42
N PRO A 136 12.86 14.94 -16.12
CA PRO A 136 13.90 14.17 -16.80
C PRO A 136 14.62 13.21 -15.84
N ARG A 137 14.93 11.99 -16.32
CA ARG A 137 15.73 11.05 -15.51
C ARG A 137 17.10 11.68 -15.28
N ALA A 138 17.52 11.76 -14.02
CA ALA A 138 18.86 12.22 -13.70
C ALA A 138 19.91 11.31 -14.36
N LYS A 139 20.66 11.82 -15.35
CA LYS A 139 21.77 11.11 -16.00
C LYS A 139 22.87 10.85 -14.96
N ARG A 140 23.47 9.65 -14.99
CA ARG A 140 24.75 9.39 -14.31
C ARG A 140 25.84 9.91 -15.26
N LEU A 141 26.64 10.88 -14.83
CA LEU A 141 27.93 11.13 -15.49
C LEU A 141 28.86 9.96 -15.12
N PRO A 142 29.48 9.26 -16.08
CA PRO A 142 30.42 8.20 -15.77
C PRO A 142 31.65 8.79 -15.07
N GLY A 143 32.04 8.24 -13.91
CA GLY A 143 33.25 8.61 -13.18
C GLY A 143 33.09 9.60 -12.02
N GLU A 144 31.97 10.31 -11.87
CA GLU A 144 31.76 11.15 -10.68
C GLU A 144 31.35 10.29 -9.47
N PRO A 145 32.01 10.45 -8.29
CA PRO A 145 31.46 9.91 -7.05
C PRO A 145 30.04 10.45 -6.89
N VAL A 146 29.14 9.66 -6.30
CA VAL A 146 27.75 10.08 -6.08
C VAL A 146 27.76 11.18 -5.02
N ASP A 147 28.08 12.41 -5.44
CA ASP A 147 27.98 13.57 -4.59
C ASP A 147 26.51 13.78 -4.32
N VAL A 148 26.12 13.37 -3.12
CA VAL A 148 24.77 13.45 -2.58
C VAL A 148 24.32 14.91 -2.45
N LEU A 149 25.06 15.89 -2.96
CA LEU A 149 24.67 17.30 -3.02
C LEU A 149 24.42 17.83 -4.44
N ARG A 150 24.94 17.21 -5.51
CA ARG A 150 25.07 17.86 -6.83
C ARG A 150 24.01 17.52 -7.89
N TYR A 151 22.87 16.92 -7.52
CA TYR A 151 21.82 16.66 -8.51
C TYR A 151 20.97 17.92 -8.78
N PRO A 152 20.86 18.39 -10.04
CA PRO A 152 19.95 19.47 -10.38
C PRO A 152 18.53 18.89 -10.37
N GLY A 153 17.75 19.23 -9.34
CA GLY A 153 16.30 18.96 -9.27
C GLY A 153 15.86 17.75 -8.43
N MET A 154 15.16 18.04 -7.33
CA MET A 154 14.51 17.03 -6.47
C MET A 154 13.54 16.12 -7.24
N ALA A 155 12.85 16.63 -8.26
CA ALA A 155 11.92 15.84 -9.06
C ALA A 155 12.62 14.72 -9.86
N ALA A 156 13.78 14.99 -10.45
CA ALA A 156 14.59 13.99 -11.16
C ALA A 156 15.13 12.91 -10.21
N PHE A 157 15.49 13.30 -8.98
CA PHE A 157 15.84 12.37 -7.91
C PHE A 157 14.65 11.50 -7.50
N LEU A 158 13.51 12.12 -7.18
CA LEU A 158 12.30 11.39 -6.78
C LEU A 158 11.86 10.42 -7.88
N ARG A 159 11.90 10.79 -9.16
CA ARG A 159 11.57 9.89 -10.28
C ARG A 159 12.36 8.59 -10.26
N ARG A 160 13.61 8.65 -9.80
CA ARG A 160 14.55 7.53 -9.80
C ARG A 160 14.46 6.65 -8.56
N TYR A 161 14.22 7.24 -7.39
CA TYR A 161 14.32 6.55 -6.10
C TYR A 161 12.97 6.32 -5.42
N MET A 162 11.98 7.18 -5.69
CA MET A 162 10.67 7.15 -5.04
C MET A 162 9.90 5.87 -5.37
N GLY A 163 9.86 5.46 -6.63
CA GLY A 163 9.09 4.28 -7.06
C GLY A 163 9.46 3.00 -6.30
N ARG A 164 10.75 2.78 -5.99
CA ARG A 164 11.19 1.61 -5.22
C ARG A 164 10.81 1.70 -3.74
N SER A 165 10.86 2.90 -3.15
CA SER A 165 10.48 3.09 -1.74
C SER A 165 8.97 2.91 -1.54
N PHE A 166 8.15 3.43 -2.44
CA PHE A 166 6.71 3.18 -2.40
C PHE A 166 6.37 1.73 -2.73
N ALA A 167 7.15 1.08 -3.61
CA ALA A 167 7.00 -0.34 -3.85
C ALA A 167 7.24 -1.17 -2.59
N ALA A 168 8.34 -0.90 -1.86
CA ALA A 168 8.59 -1.56 -0.58
C ALA A 168 7.42 -1.36 0.40
N PHE A 169 6.89 -0.14 0.50
CA PHE A 169 5.75 0.18 1.37
C PHE A 169 4.49 -0.63 1.02
N PHE A 170 4.02 -0.56 -0.23
CA PHE A 170 2.79 -1.26 -0.63
C PHE A 170 2.94 -2.78 -0.62
N LEU A 171 4.12 -3.31 -0.95
CA LEU A 171 4.40 -4.75 -0.87
C LEU A 171 4.40 -5.24 0.58
N THR A 172 4.86 -4.42 1.54
CA THR A 172 4.80 -4.74 2.97
C THR A 172 3.35 -4.79 3.46
N MET A 173 2.54 -3.80 3.06
CA MET A 173 1.10 -3.75 3.35
C MET A 173 0.34 -4.96 2.78
N ALA A 174 0.61 -5.29 1.52
CA ALA A 174 0.03 -6.46 0.87
C ALA A 174 0.49 -7.77 1.54
N SER A 175 1.77 -7.84 1.92
CA SER A 175 2.33 -9.03 2.58
C SER A 175 1.68 -9.31 3.92
N ILE A 176 1.55 -8.31 4.81
CA ILE A 176 0.90 -8.53 6.12
C ILE A 176 -0.56 -8.92 5.95
N ALA A 177 -1.27 -8.35 4.96
CA ALA A 177 -2.64 -8.74 4.66
C ALA A 177 -2.76 -10.21 4.21
N LEU A 178 -1.92 -10.66 3.27
CA LEU A 178 -1.95 -12.05 2.81
C LEU A 178 -1.49 -13.03 3.90
N ALA A 179 -0.45 -12.70 4.67
CA ALA A 179 0.07 -13.56 5.73
C ALA A 179 -0.95 -13.74 6.87
N THR A 180 -1.69 -12.69 7.23
CA THR A 180 -2.76 -12.77 8.24
C THR A 180 -3.85 -13.73 7.80
N VAL A 181 -4.31 -13.64 6.55
CA VAL A 181 -5.33 -14.56 6.04
C VAL A 181 -4.78 -15.98 5.88
N GLN A 182 -3.50 -16.12 5.55
CA GLN A 182 -2.85 -17.44 5.50
C GLN A 182 -2.87 -18.13 6.85
N VAL A 183 -2.52 -17.42 7.92
CA VAL A 183 -2.53 -17.93 9.30
C VAL A 183 -3.94 -18.31 9.73
N GLU A 184 -4.91 -17.45 9.45
CA GLU A 184 -6.32 -17.71 9.76
C GLU A 184 -6.80 -19.02 9.10
N TYR A 185 -6.49 -19.17 7.82
CA TYR A 185 -6.85 -20.37 7.07
C TYR A 185 -6.11 -21.62 7.59
N ALA A 186 -4.83 -21.48 7.95
CA ALA A 186 -4.01 -22.61 8.41
C ALA A 186 -4.42 -23.14 9.78
N TYR A 187 -4.73 -22.25 10.72
CA TYR A 187 -4.85 -22.59 12.14
C TYR A 187 -6.25 -22.39 12.72
N PHE A 188 -7.05 -21.50 12.14
CA PHE A 188 -8.32 -21.05 12.71
C PHE A 188 -9.52 -21.31 11.79
N ALA A 189 -9.37 -22.17 10.77
CA ALA A 189 -10.45 -22.51 9.84
C ALA A 189 -11.73 -23.06 10.53
N GLN A 190 -11.62 -23.57 11.75
CA GLN A 190 -12.76 -24.07 12.54
C GLN A 190 -13.42 -23.00 13.43
N HIS A 191 -12.87 -21.79 13.53
CA HIS A 191 -13.33 -20.71 14.43
C HIS A 191 -13.63 -19.41 13.66
N LEU A 192 -14.31 -19.56 12.51
CA LEU A 192 -14.69 -18.46 11.60
C LEU A 192 -15.48 -17.31 12.25
N GLU A 193 -16.03 -17.50 13.45
CA GLU A 193 -16.77 -16.48 14.19
C GLU A 193 -15.87 -15.31 14.66
N ASN A 194 -14.55 -15.50 14.67
CA ASN A 194 -13.57 -14.53 15.20
C ASN A 194 -12.78 -13.75 14.13
N MET A 195 -13.36 -13.55 12.93
CA MET A 195 -12.76 -12.75 11.83
C MET A 195 -12.37 -11.31 12.20
N GLY A 196 -12.82 -10.81 13.36
CA GLY A 196 -12.40 -9.53 13.92
C GLY A 196 -10.88 -9.42 14.11
N TYR A 197 -10.19 -10.49 14.50
CA TYR A 197 -8.73 -10.46 14.70
C TYR A 197 -7.96 -10.22 13.40
N VAL A 198 -8.41 -10.82 12.28
CA VAL A 198 -7.82 -10.58 10.95
C VAL A 198 -7.89 -9.11 10.58
N VAL A 199 -9.06 -8.49 10.78
CA VAL A 199 -9.26 -7.06 10.51
C VAL A 199 -8.36 -6.20 11.41
N ILE A 200 -8.28 -6.52 12.71
CA ILE A 200 -7.42 -5.80 13.66
C ILE A 200 -5.95 -5.89 13.24
N VAL A 201 -5.44 -7.08 12.91
CA VAL A 201 -4.03 -7.26 12.51
C VAL A 201 -3.72 -6.49 11.21
N ILE A 202 -4.63 -6.51 10.23
CA ILE A 202 -4.47 -5.73 9.00
C ILE A 202 -4.45 -4.22 9.29
N LEU A 203 -5.36 -3.72 10.14
CA LEU A 203 -5.42 -2.31 10.53
C LEU A 203 -4.18 -1.87 11.31
N VAL A 204 -3.71 -2.69 12.25
CA VAL A 204 -2.48 -2.44 13.02
C VAL A 204 -1.26 -2.45 12.09
N GLY A 205 -1.13 -3.45 11.23
CA GLY A 205 -0.06 -3.52 10.24
C GLY A 205 -0.04 -2.29 9.31
N ALA A 206 -1.22 -1.85 8.89
CA ALA A 206 -1.39 -0.65 8.09
C ALA A 206 -1.02 0.64 8.82
N ALA A 207 -1.43 0.77 10.09
CA ALA A 207 -1.08 1.89 10.94
C ALA A 207 0.44 1.96 11.15
N VAL A 208 1.09 0.83 11.49
CA VAL A 208 2.54 0.76 11.69
C VAL A 208 3.30 1.11 10.42
N CYS A 209 2.86 0.62 9.26
CA CYS A 209 3.46 0.99 7.99
C CYS A 209 3.27 2.48 7.68
N GLY A 210 2.06 3.02 7.89
CA GLY A 210 1.76 4.44 7.69
C GLY A 210 2.61 5.35 8.58
N VAL A 211 2.78 4.99 9.85
CA VAL A 211 3.69 5.67 10.79
C VAL A 211 5.13 5.58 10.31
N GLY A 212 5.62 4.39 9.95
CA GLY A 212 6.97 4.19 9.43
C GLY A 212 7.26 5.04 8.21
N ALA A 213 6.36 5.05 7.23
CA ALA A 213 6.49 5.87 6.04
C ALA A 213 6.38 7.38 6.33
N GLY A 214 5.53 7.78 7.28
CA GLY A 214 5.46 9.14 7.79
C GLY A 214 6.77 9.59 8.45
N LEU A 215 7.40 8.73 9.25
CA LEU A 215 8.71 8.97 9.86
C LEU A 215 9.79 9.14 8.79
N ILE A 216 9.82 8.27 7.77
CA ILE A 216 10.74 8.38 6.62
C ILE A 216 10.53 9.72 5.88
N ALA A 217 9.27 10.09 5.59
CA ALA A 217 8.93 11.34 4.93
C ALA A 217 9.30 12.58 5.77
N ASN A 218 9.33 12.45 7.10
CA ASN A 218 9.83 13.48 8.01
C ASN A 218 11.36 13.54 8.08
N GLY A 219 12.08 12.56 7.54
CA GLY A 219 13.55 12.47 7.57
C GLY A 219 14.10 11.69 8.77
N PHE A 220 13.27 10.91 9.45
CA PHE A 220 13.72 9.94 10.45
C PHE A 220 14.03 8.62 9.74
N ALA A 221 15.32 8.37 9.49
CA ALA A 221 15.77 7.14 8.83
C ALA A 221 15.39 5.86 9.62
N TRP A 222 15.13 5.99 10.92
CA TRP A 222 14.66 4.90 11.77
C TRP A 222 13.25 4.38 11.40
N GLY A 223 12.43 5.17 10.70
CA GLY A 223 11.10 4.75 10.25
C GLY A 223 11.10 3.53 9.31
N VAL A 224 12.24 3.24 8.67
CA VAL A 224 12.42 2.01 7.87
C VAL A 224 12.26 0.76 8.74
N TRP A 225 12.68 0.79 10.00
CA TRP A 225 12.57 -0.37 10.89
C TRP A 225 11.13 -0.76 11.18
N CYS A 226 10.17 0.17 11.14
CA CYS A 226 8.75 -0.16 11.21
C CYS A 226 8.32 -1.03 10.02
N LEU A 227 8.75 -0.68 8.81
CA LEU A 227 8.45 -1.46 7.59
C LEU A 227 9.16 -2.81 7.60
N VAL A 228 10.42 -2.85 8.04
CA VAL A 228 11.19 -4.10 8.17
C VAL A 228 10.54 -5.02 9.19
N ALA A 229 10.13 -4.50 10.36
CA ALA A 229 9.46 -5.30 11.39
C ALA A 229 8.18 -5.93 10.86
N VAL A 230 7.31 -5.14 10.20
CA VAL A 230 6.07 -5.68 9.60
C VAL A 230 6.37 -6.72 8.51
N ALA A 231 7.36 -6.49 7.64
CA ALA A 231 7.72 -7.42 6.58
C ALA A 231 8.35 -8.73 7.12
N VAL A 232 9.14 -8.66 8.18
CA VAL A 232 9.70 -9.85 8.84
C VAL A 232 8.59 -10.62 9.56
N THR A 233 7.71 -9.93 10.29
CA THR A 233 6.56 -10.58 10.94
C THR A 233 5.66 -11.27 9.93
N SER A 234 5.33 -10.62 8.82
CA SER A 234 4.52 -11.24 7.77
C SER A 234 5.21 -12.43 7.10
N LEU A 235 6.54 -12.36 6.91
CA LEU A 235 7.32 -13.50 6.40
C LEU A 235 7.28 -14.69 7.38
N LEU A 236 7.48 -14.45 8.67
CA LEU A 236 7.44 -15.49 9.70
C LEU A 236 6.05 -16.13 9.78
N MET A 237 4.98 -15.33 9.74
CA MET A 237 3.61 -15.82 9.67
C MET A 237 3.35 -16.69 8.43
N ALA A 238 3.84 -16.25 7.27
CA ALA A 238 3.68 -17.00 6.02
C ALA A 238 4.43 -18.35 6.06
N ILE A 239 5.67 -18.35 6.57
CA ILE A 239 6.50 -19.57 6.73
C ILE A 239 5.86 -20.53 7.74
N ALA A 240 5.43 -20.03 8.89
CA ALA A 240 4.77 -20.83 9.91
C ALA A 240 3.50 -21.52 9.38
N SER A 241 2.85 -20.94 8.36
CA SER A 241 1.63 -21.45 7.77
C SER A 241 1.85 -22.34 6.53
N VAL A 242 3.10 -22.64 6.16
CA VAL A 242 3.42 -23.46 4.97
C VAL A 242 2.96 -24.91 5.14
N ALA A 243 3.14 -25.47 6.34
CA ALA A 243 2.84 -26.87 6.63
C ALA A 243 1.34 -27.20 6.54
N ALA A 244 0.46 -26.19 6.54
CA ALA A 244 -0.98 -26.36 6.48
C ALA A 244 -1.52 -26.78 5.09
N GLY A 245 -0.67 -27.04 4.10
CA GLY A 245 -1.08 -27.58 2.80
C GLY A 245 -1.93 -26.63 1.95
N ILE A 246 -1.81 -25.31 2.19
CA ILE A 246 -2.52 -24.27 1.44
C ILE A 246 -2.05 -24.26 -0.02
N HIS A 247 -2.95 -23.91 -0.94
CA HIS A 247 -2.67 -23.81 -2.37
C HIS A 247 -1.31 -23.14 -2.65
N PRO A 248 -0.40 -23.81 -3.39
CA PRO A 248 1.02 -23.44 -3.44
C PRO A 248 1.26 -22.04 -3.98
N PHE A 249 0.44 -21.59 -4.94
CA PHE A 249 0.53 -20.23 -5.48
C PHE A 249 0.24 -19.13 -4.45
N PHE A 250 -0.67 -19.37 -3.50
CA PHE A 250 -0.98 -18.38 -2.47
C PHE A 250 0.19 -18.28 -1.49
N THR A 251 0.67 -19.43 -1.01
CA THR A 251 1.85 -19.56 -0.14
C THR A 251 3.10 -18.96 -0.78
N ALA A 252 3.33 -19.23 -2.07
CA ALA A 252 4.45 -18.64 -2.80
C ALA A 252 4.35 -17.11 -2.86
N THR A 253 3.14 -16.57 -3.09
CA THR A 253 2.91 -15.12 -3.14
C THR A 253 3.09 -14.47 -1.77
N SER A 254 2.55 -15.06 -0.70
CA SER A 254 2.65 -14.53 0.67
C SER A 254 4.09 -14.52 1.20
N ILE A 255 4.95 -15.45 0.74
CA ILE A 255 6.39 -15.48 1.03
C ILE A 255 7.18 -14.54 0.10
N ALA A 256 6.85 -14.47 -1.19
CA ALA A 256 7.59 -13.66 -2.15
C ALA A 256 7.44 -12.15 -1.88
N LEU A 257 6.23 -11.67 -1.56
CA LEU A 257 5.99 -10.23 -1.31
C LEU A 257 6.87 -9.62 -0.20
N PRO A 258 6.96 -10.20 1.02
CA PRO A 258 7.82 -9.64 2.07
C PRO A 258 9.30 -9.75 1.70
N LEU A 259 9.74 -10.82 1.03
CA LEU A 259 11.12 -10.93 0.57
C LEU A 259 11.47 -9.84 -0.43
N VAL A 260 10.62 -9.60 -1.44
CA VAL A 260 10.81 -8.50 -2.39
C VAL A 260 10.79 -7.15 -1.66
N ALA A 261 9.88 -6.95 -0.70
CA ALA A 261 9.83 -5.74 0.11
C ALA A 261 11.15 -5.52 0.88
N LEU A 262 11.67 -6.54 1.55
CA LEU A 262 12.93 -6.51 2.29
C LEU A 262 14.13 -6.24 1.35
N VAL A 263 14.19 -6.88 0.18
CA VAL A 263 15.21 -6.62 -0.84
C VAL A 263 15.15 -5.17 -1.33
N LEU A 264 13.95 -4.64 -1.56
CA LEU A 264 13.77 -3.24 -1.95
C LEU A 264 14.20 -2.29 -0.84
N MET A 265 13.88 -2.57 0.42
CA MET A 265 14.34 -1.78 1.57
C MET A 265 15.86 -1.84 1.75
N ASN A 266 16.46 -3.01 1.52
CA ASN A 266 17.91 -3.18 1.61
C ASN A 266 18.65 -2.51 0.44
N SER A 267 17.97 -2.28 -0.68
CA SER A 267 18.58 -1.73 -1.88
C SER A 267 19.24 -0.35 -1.65
N HIS A 268 20.35 -0.12 -2.36
CA HIS A 268 21.04 1.17 -2.35
C HIS A 268 20.11 2.35 -2.68
N HIS A 269 19.11 2.12 -3.54
CA HIS A 269 18.14 3.14 -3.94
C HIS A 269 17.26 3.60 -2.76
N HIS A 270 16.76 2.67 -1.95
CA HIS A 270 15.94 3.01 -0.78
C HIS A 270 16.77 3.67 0.33
N ARG A 271 17.99 3.17 0.57
CA ARG A 271 18.93 3.79 1.52
C ARG A 271 19.24 5.25 1.15
N GLN A 272 19.49 5.52 -0.15
CA GLN A 272 19.73 6.88 -0.62
C GLN A 272 18.51 7.79 -0.47
N PHE A 273 17.30 7.27 -0.72
CA PHE A 273 16.05 7.98 -0.47
C PHE A 273 15.96 8.44 0.99
N CYS A 274 16.15 7.52 1.94
CA CYS A 274 16.10 7.84 3.37
C CYS A 274 17.18 8.84 3.80
N LYS A 275 18.44 8.67 3.31
CA LYS A 275 19.54 9.60 3.59
C LYS A 275 19.20 11.03 3.15
N ARG A 276 18.57 11.22 1.99
CA ARG A 276 18.21 12.55 1.48
C ARG A 276 17.16 13.24 2.34
N PHE A 277 16.11 12.53 2.76
CA PHE A 277 15.12 13.10 3.67
C PHE A 277 15.72 13.46 5.03
N ALA A 278 16.67 12.65 5.53
CA ALA A 278 17.43 12.98 6.74
C ALA A 278 18.29 14.23 6.59
N VAL A 279 18.97 14.41 5.44
CA VAL A 279 19.74 15.63 5.15
C VAL A 279 18.83 16.86 5.08
N VAL A 280 17.68 16.76 4.37
CA VAL A 280 16.69 17.84 4.30
C VAL A 280 16.17 18.22 5.69
N ARG A 281 15.95 17.26 6.58
CA ARG A 281 15.61 17.54 7.98
C ARG A 281 16.71 18.30 8.72
N ARG A 282 17.98 17.87 8.61
CA ARG A 282 19.11 18.57 9.27
C ARG A 282 19.23 20.02 8.80
N LEU A 283 19.06 20.26 7.49
CA LEU A 283 19.09 21.60 6.92
C LEU A 283 17.94 22.48 7.46
N ARG A 284 16.72 21.92 7.60
CA ARG A 284 15.59 22.63 8.21
C ARG A 284 15.86 23.00 9.67
N LEU A 285 16.39 22.07 10.46
CA LEU A 285 16.73 22.33 11.87
C LEU A 285 17.81 23.41 12.01
N ARG A 286 18.83 23.39 11.14
CA ARG A 286 19.87 24.43 11.12
C ARG A 286 19.35 25.82 10.77
N LYS A 287 18.34 25.92 9.90
CA LYS A 287 17.69 27.19 9.57
C LYS A 287 16.77 27.71 10.69
N ALA A 288 16.21 26.82 11.51
CA ALA A 288 15.30 27.20 12.60
C ALA A 288 16.02 27.61 13.89
N GLY A 289 17.30 27.25 14.04
CA GLY A 289 18.16 27.66 15.15
C GLY A 289 19.07 28.87 14.83
N ARG A 290 18.85 29.53 13.70
CA ARG A 290 19.39 30.85 13.36
C ARG A 290 18.22 31.82 13.29
#